data_AF-A0A7J2RH45-F1
#
_entry.id   AF-A0A7J2RH45-F1
#
_cell.length_a   1.000
_cell.length_b   1.000
_cell.length_c   1.000
_cell.angle_alpha   90.00
_cell.angle_beta   90.00
_cell.angle_gamma   90.00
#
_symmetry.space_group_name_H-M   'P 1'
#
loop_
_entity.id
_entity.type
_entity.pdbx_description
1 polymer ?
#
loop_
_entity_poly.entity_id
_entity_poly.type
_entity_poly.pdbx_seq_one_letter_code
_entity_poly.pdbx_strand_id
1 'polypeptide(L)'
;MVTFSQKIYEKYFPYSLKIFLRKNLFYKFRCRELKLSRKRVPLFKTVYFEIRTRCNSTCSFCAASIQNEKREDKTMPIEMYKKVILQLKKLNYSGRIAYHVNSDPLISSNLAQFVLIARNNLPKAWIQILTNGKALTLKKAEELLKNGINELSINYYTDNLESPIPEIFVKIKEEILPKYFNKSQIKRGFYTNNEDIFCFNIFKRDIKAILTTRAGTAPNKKFDSHKWYGFCEHPFSQFNITTDGRVNKCCADLYFSDPMGNVNISNLLEIWYGEKFDHVRNLLLKNNRLGLESCKECDYPGVIKIESPLFKLFSFFMK
;
A
#
# COMPACT_ATOMS: atom_id res chain seq x y z
N MET A 1 18.45 41.28 4.60
CA MET A 1 17.36 42.15 5.10
C MET A 1 16.04 41.41 4.96
N VAL A 2 15.52 40.89 6.07
CA VAL A 2 14.21 40.26 6.15
C VAL A 2 13.14 41.34 5.96
N THR A 3 12.26 41.19 4.97
CA THR A 3 11.28 42.24 4.60
C THR A 3 10.35 42.57 5.77
N PHE A 4 9.85 43.81 5.83
CA PHE A 4 8.93 44.30 6.87
C PHE A 4 7.70 43.37 7.06
N SER A 5 7.26 42.73 5.98
CA SER A 5 6.20 41.72 5.98
C SER A 5 6.54 40.44 6.79
N GLN A 6 7.79 39.98 6.74
CA GLN A 6 8.24 38.78 7.46
C GLN A 6 8.30 39.02 8.98
N LYS A 7 8.70 40.23 9.41
CA LYS A 7 8.74 40.61 10.83
C LYS A 7 7.33 40.71 11.45
N ILE A 8 6.34 41.20 10.71
CA ILE A 8 4.93 41.18 11.14
C ILE A 8 4.41 39.73 11.17
N TYR A 9 4.75 38.92 10.17
CA TYR A 9 4.34 37.52 10.10
C TYR A 9 4.92 36.66 11.25
N GLU A 10 6.09 37.00 11.78
CA GLU A 10 6.68 36.35 12.95
C GLU A 10 6.17 36.89 14.28
N LYS A 11 5.86 38.18 14.36
CA LYS A 11 5.39 38.85 15.58
C LYS A 11 3.91 38.57 15.91
N TYR A 12 3.05 38.33 14.92
CA TYR A 12 1.59 38.24 15.12
C TYR A 12 0.98 36.84 14.90
N PHE A 13 1.72 35.89 14.32
CA PHE A 13 1.23 34.52 14.15
C PHE A 13 1.97 33.58 15.10
N PRO A 14 1.34 33.14 16.21
CA PRO A 14 1.97 32.20 17.13
C PRO A 14 2.34 30.91 16.39
N TYR A 15 3.43 30.27 16.80
CA TYR A 15 3.97 29.05 16.19
C TYR A 15 2.90 27.96 15.98
N SER A 16 1.94 27.85 16.91
CA SER A 16 0.76 26.99 16.84
C SER A 16 -0.18 27.31 15.67
N LEU A 17 -0.42 28.59 15.36
CA LEU A 17 -1.26 29.03 14.24
C LEU A 17 -0.56 28.78 12.90
N LYS A 18 0.77 28.93 12.83
CA LYS A 18 1.55 28.57 11.63
C LYS A 18 1.49 27.07 11.33
N ILE A 19 1.63 26.22 12.35
CA ILE A 19 1.47 24.77 12.23
C ILE A 19 0.03 24.43 11.81
N PHE A 20 -0.96 25.06 12.42
CA PHE A 20 -2.37 24.90 12.09
C PHE A 20 -2.65 25.18 10.62
N LEU A 21 -2.23 26.35 10.11
CA LEU A 21 -2.43 26.75 8.72
C LEU A 21 -1.70 25.82 7.76
N ARG A 22 -0.43 25.49 8.03
CA ARG A 22 0.37 24.58 7.18
C ARG A 22 -0.25 23.19 7.07
N LYS A 23 -0.65 22.57 8.19
CA LYS A 23 -1.25 21.24 8.18
C LYS A 23 -2.63 21.25 7.51
N ASN A 24 -3.46 22.26 7.76
CA ASN A 24 -4.76 22.38 7.09
C ASN A 24 -4.66 22.68 5.59
N LEU A 25 -3.68 23.49 5.17
CA LEU A 25 -3.41 23.73 3.76
C LEU A 25 -2.93 22.45 3.07
N PHE A 26 -2.03 21.69 3.70
CA PHE A 26 -1.57 20.40 3.21
C PHE A 26 -2.72 19.37 3.15
N TYR A 27 -3.60 19.34 4.15
CA TYR A 27 -4.81 18.52 4.12
C TYR A 27 -5.72 18.88 2.94
N LYS A 28 -6.03 20.19 2.75
CA LYS A 28 -6.86 20.65 1.63
C LYS A 28 -6.21 20.34 0.28
N PHE A 29 -4.90 20.56 0.16
CA PHE A 29 -4.11 20.20 -1.00
C PHE A 29 -4.23 18.70 -1.28
N ARG A 30 -4.08 17.85 -0.26
CA ARG A 30 -4.16 16.41 -0.44
C ARG A 30 -5.55 15.91 -0.79
N CYS A 31 -6.60 16.48 -0.21
CA CYS A 31 -7.98 16.19 -0.62
C CYS A 31 -8.23 16.58 -2.09
N ARG A 32 -7.67 17.70 -2.56
CA ARG A 32 -7.74 18.13 -3.97
C ARG A 32 -6.95 17.18 -4.89
N GLU A 33 -5.74 16.80 -4.51
CA GLU A 33 -4.90 15.82 -5.21
C GLU A 33 -5.58 14.45 -5.36
N LEU A 34 -6.25 14.01 -4.30
CA LEU A 34 -7.06 12.79 -4.30
C LEU A 34 -8.41 12.98 -5.02
N LYS A 35 -8.67 14.17 -5.60
CA LYS A 35 -9.92 14.56 -6.28
C LYS A 35 -11.16 14.19 -5.46
N LEU A 36 -11.08 14.36 -4.13
CA LEU A 36 -12.19 14.12 -3.23
C LEU A 36 -13.20 15.26 -3.39
N SER A 37 -14.07 15.13 -4.39
CA SER A 37 -15.24 15.99 -4.54
C SER A 37 -16.35 15.53 -3.59
N ARG A 38 -17.28 16.42 -3.25
CA ARG A 38 -18.46 16.08 -2.44
C ARG A 38 -19.36 14.99 -3.06
N LYS A 39 -19.16 14.58 -4.32
CA LYS A 39 -20.07 13.66 -5.04
C LYS A 39 -19.50 12.29 -5.39
N ARG A 40 -18.17 12.11 -5.58
CA ARG A 40 -17.58 10.78 -5.85
C ARG A 40 -16.07 10.76 -5.66
N VAL A 41 -15.54 9.64 -5.17
CA VAL A 41 -14.09 9.37 -5.13
C VAL A 41 -13.60 8.83 -6.49
N PRO A 42 -12.34 9.08 -6.87
CA PRO A 42 -11.75 8.44 -8.06
C PRO A 42 -11.76 6.91 -7.97
N LEU A 43 -11.57 6.26 -9.11
CA LEU A 43 -11.29 4.83 -9.13
C LEU A 43 -9.99 4.54 -8.36
N PHE A 44 -9.90 3.37 -7.73
CA PHE A 44 -8.72 2.92 -7.02
C PHE A 44 -7.46 3.02 -7.90
N LYS A 45 -6.33 3.42 -7.31
CA LYS A 45 -5.04 3.58 -8.00
C LYS A 45 -4.22 2.29 -8.01
N THR A 46 -4.43 1.42 -7.02
CA THR A 46 -3.74 0.13 -6.93
C THR A 46 -4.72 -0.97 -6.56
N VAL A 47 -4.69 -2.05 -7.32
CA VAL A 47 -5.31 -3.32 -6.95
C VAL A 47 -4.23 -4.23 -6.40
N TYR A 48 -4.42 -4.67 -5.17
CA TYR A 48 -3.57 -5.65 -4.51
C TYR A 48 -4.25 -7.01 -4.54
N PHE A 49 -3.51 -8.04 -4.90
CA PHE A 49 -3.94 -9.43 -4.85
C PHE A 49 -3.10 -10.20 -3.85
N GLU A 50 -3.75 -10.74 -2.83
CA GLU A 50 -3.15 -11.80 -2.02
C GLU A 50 -3.37 -13.12 -2.74
N ILE A 51 -2.36 -13.60 -3.47
CA ILE A 51 -2.48 -14.82 -4.28
C ILE A 51 -2.23 -16.11 -3.47
N ARG A 52 -1.55 -15.99 -2.34
CA ARG A 52 -1.40 -17.03 -1.31
C ARG A 52 -1.27 -16.35 0.04
N THR A 53 -1.72 -16.99 1.12
CA THR A 53 -1.69 -16.44 2.49
C THR A 53 -0.37 -16.70 3.25
N ARG A 54 0.67 -17.18 2.56
CA ARG A 54 1.93 -17.65 3.18
C ARG A 54 3.16 -16.82 2.85
N CYS A 55 4.09 -16.81 3.80
CA CYS A 55 5.44 -16.28 3.67
C CYS A 55 6.45 -17.35 4.11
N ASN A 56 7.73 -17.18 3.76
CA ASN A 56 8.84 -18.06 4.13
C ASN A 56 9.91 -17.31 4.94
N SER A 57 9.54 -16.16 5.50
CA SER A 57 10.41 -15.34 6.32
C SER A 57 10.04 -15.42 7.80
N THR A 58 11.01 -15.05 8.64
CA THR A 58 10.97 -15.10 10.12
C THR A 58 10.95 -13.71 10.75
N CYS A 59 10.55 -12.67 9.99
CA CYS A 59 10.58 -11.28 10.43
C CYS A 59 9.84 -11.08 11.77
N SER A 60 10.53 -10.51 12.77
CA SER A 60 9.97 -10.38 14.14
C SER A 60 8.83 -9.38 14.24
N PHE A 61 8.65 -8.51 13.23
CA PHE A 61 7.59 -7.51 13.15
C PHE A 61 6.37 -7.94 12.33
N CYS A 62 6.41 -9.11 11.68
CA CYS A 62 5.39 -9.51 10.72
C CYS A 62 4.50 -10.62 11.29
N ALA A 63 3.19 -10.40 11.33
CA ALA A 63 2.24 -11.44 11.72
C ALA A 63 1.97 -12.49 10.63
N ALA A 64 2.44 -12.25 9.40
CA ALA A 64 2.53 -13.27 8.34
C ALA A 64 3.89 -14.01 8.33
N SER A 65 4.78 -13.74 9.29
CA SER A 65 6.00 -14.53 9.51
C SER A 65 5.64 -15.97 9.82
N ILE A 66 6.48 -16.93 9.44
CA ILE A 66 6.27 -18.36 9.70
C ILE A 66 6.08 -18.67 11.19
N GLN A 67 6.60 -17.82 12.07
CA GLN A 67 6.52 -17.99 13.52
C GLN A 67 5.21 -17.46 14.12
N ASN A 68 4.48 -16.61 13.37
CA ASN A 68 3.33 -15.87 13.85
C ASN A 68 2.05 -16.18 13.06
N GLU A 69 2.14 -16.93 11.96
CA GLU A 69 1.01 -17.15 11.07
C GLU A 69 -0.12 -17.94 11.74
N LYS A 70 -1.32 -17.40 11.69
CA LYS A 70 -2.55 -18.04 12.24
C LYS A 70 -3.59 -18.37 11.20
N ARG A 71 -3.44 -17.83 9.98
CA ARG A 71 -4.40 -17.97 8.90
C ARG A 71 -4.19 -19.30 8.20
N GLU A 72 -5.25 -19.93 7.69
CA GLU A 72 -5.13 -21.12 6.84
C GLU A 72 -4.28 -20.85 5.58
N ASP A 73 -3.59 -21.88 5.07
CA ASP A 73 -2.85 -21.79 3.81
C ASP A 73 -3.85 -21.89 2.66
N LYS A 74 -4.13 -20.74 2.04
CA LYS A 74 -5.05 -20.63 0.92
C LYS A 74 -4.33 -20.04 -0.25
N THR A 75 -4.66 -20.53 -1.43
CA THR A 75 -4.21 -20.00 -2.72
C THR A 75 -5.43 -19.48 -3.46
N MET A 76 -5.30 -18.31 -4.08
CA MET A 76 -6.33 -17.70 -4.91
C MET A 76 -6.63 -18.60 -6.12
N PRO A 77 -7.89 -18.98 -6.36
CA PRO A 77 -8.27 -19.65 -7.61
C PRO A 77 -8.00 -18.76 -8.82
N ILE A 78 -7.34 -19.30 -9.84
CA ILE A 78 -7.02 -18.59 -11.10
C ILE A 78 -8.28 -18.04 -11.77
N GLU A 79 -9.39 -18.77 -11.73
CA GLU A 79 -10.65 -18.33 -12.34
C GLU A 79 -11.25 -17.10 -11.64
N MET A 80 -11.12 -17.00 -10.32
CA MET A 80 -11.53 -15.79 -9.59
C MET A 80 -10.68 -14.61 -10.03
N TYR A 81 -9.37 -14.80 -10.13
CA TYR A 81 -8.46 -13.76 -10.61
C TYR A 81 -8.78 -13.32 -12.04
N LYS A 82 -9.01 -14.26 -12.97
CA LYS A 82 -9.42 -13.96 -14.36
C LYS A 82 -10.69 -13.13 -14.39
N LYS A 83 -11.72 -13.48 -13.60
CA LYS A 83 -12.96 -12.69 -13.50
C LYS A 83 -12.69 -11.24 -13.07
N VAL A 84 -11.84 -11.04 -12.08
CA VAL A 84 -11.45 -9.68 -11.64
C VAL A 84 -10.68 -8.94 -12.74
N ILE A 85 -9.68 -9.57 -13.36
CA ILE A 85 -8.89 -8.96 -14.43
C ILE A 85 -9.76 -8.56 -15.63
N LEU A 86 -10.74 -9.38 -16.01
CA LEU A 86 -11.69 -9.05 -17.07
C LEU A 86 -12.58 -7.85 -16.71
N GLN A 87 -12.97 -7.70 -15.44
CA GLN A 87 -13.67 -6.50 -14.99
C GLN A 87 -12.76 -5.26 -15.06
N LEU A 88 -11.50 -5.36 -14.63
CA LEU A 88 -10.52 -4.28 -14.77
C LEU A 88 -10.27 -3.90 -16.24
N LYS A 89 -10.26 -4.88 -17.15
CA LYS A 89 -10.13 -4.66 -18.59
C LYS A 89 -11.30 -3.84 -19.13
N LYS A 90 -12.54 -4.16 -18.74
CA LYS A 90 -13.74 -3.38 -19.09
C LYS A 90 -13.67 -1.93 -18.58
N LEU A 91 -12.94 -1.68 -17.50
CA LEU A 91 -12.70 -0.34 -16.95
C LEU A 91 -11.52 0.40 -17.63
N ASN A 92 -10.87 -0.20 -18.64
CA ASN A 92 -9.62 0.29 -19.22
C ASN A 92 -8.56 0.60 -18.16
N TYR A 93 -8.47 -0.26 -17.14
CA TYR A 93 -7.62 -0.01 -15.98
C TYR A 93 -6.13 0.04 -16.36
N SER A 94 -5.50 1.18 -16.05
CA SER A 94 -4.06 1.42 -16.26
C SER A 94 -3.33 1.77 -14.96
N GLY A 95 -3.94 1.46 -13.81
CA GLY A 95 -3.31 1.67 -12.51
C GLY A 95 -2.29 0.57 -12.20
N ARG A 96 -2.03 0.38 -10.91
CA ARG A 96 -1.05 -0.60 -10.45
C ARG A 96 -1.68 -1.92 -10.03
N ILE A 97 -1.09 -3.03 -10.47
CA ILE A 97 -1.37 -4.39 -9.99
C ILE A 97 -0.20 -4.82 -9.11
N ALA A 98 -0.48 -5.21 -7.88
CA ALA A 98 0.53 -5.64 -6.92
C ALA A 98 0.12 -6.95 -6.24
N TYR A 99 1.08 -7.83 -5.97
CA TYR A 99 0.81 -9.17 -5.41
C TYR A 99 1.30 -9.35 -3.97
N HIS A 100 1.80 -8.29 -3.36
CA HIS A 100 2.24 -8.28 -1.97
C HIS A 100 1.12 -7.70 -1.11
N VAL A 101 0.62 -8.49 -0.17
CA VAL A 101 -0.34 -8.03 0.84
C VAL A 101 0.19 -8.42 2.20
N ASN A 102 -0.20 -9.61 2.68
CA ASN A 102 0.29 -10.21 3.91
C ASN A 102 0.94 -11.57 3.61
N SER A 103 1.77 -11.61 2.59
CA SER A 103 2.43 -12.82 2.09
C SER A 103 3.63 -12.45 1.20
N ASP A 104 4.42 -13.47 0.83
CA ASP A 104 5.42 -13.32 -0.23
C ASP A 104 4.89 -13.94 -1.54
N PRO A 105 4.80 -13.18 -2.64
CA PRO A 105 4.24 -13.67 -3.88
C PRO A 105 5.07 -14.79 -4.52
N LEU A 106 6.40 -14.84 -4.32
CA LEU A 106 7.28 -15.83 -4.97
C LEU A 106 7.13 -17.26 -4.42
N ILE A 107 6.40 -17.42 -3.32
CA ILE A 107 6.04 -18.72 -2.75
C ILE A 107 4.87 -19.36 -3.50
N SER A 108 4.08 -18.57 -4.22
CA SER A 108 3.06 -19.11 -5.12
C SER A 108 3.71 -19.61 -6.41
N SER A 109 3.51 -20.89 -6.73
CA SER A 109 3.92 -21.46 -8.04
C SER A 109 3.20 -20.80 -9.21
N ASN A 110 2.03 -20.20 -8.97
CA ASN A 110 1.17 -19.63 -10.00
C ASN A 110 1.46 -18.14 -10.26
N LEU A 111 2.42 -17.51 -9.57
CA LEU A 111 2.70 -16.07 -9.72
C LEU A 111 2.96 -15.67 -11.18
N ALA A 112 3.77 -16.43 -11.91
CA ALA A 112 4.07 -16.15 -13.31
C ALA A 112 2.79 -16.16 -14.18
N GLN A 113 1.88 -17.11 -13.92
CA GLN A 113 0.59 -17.20 -14.60
C GLN A 113 -0.31 -16.01 -14.27
N PHE A 114 -0.37 -15.58 -13.01
CA PHE A 114 -1.12 -14.38 -12.60
C PHE A 114 -0.61 -13.12 -13.32
N VAL A 115 0.71 -12.96 -13.42
CA VAL A 115 1.36 -11.85 -14.12
C VAL A 115 1.03 -11.88 -15.61
N LEU A 116 1.15 -13.04 -16.27
CA LEU A 116 0.84 -13.20 -17.69
C LEU A 116 -0.63 -12.84 -17.99
N ILE A 117 -1.56 -13.33 -17.17
CA ILE A 117 -3.00 -13.01 -17.31
C ILE A 117 -3.22 -11.50 -17.15
N ALA A 118 -2.58 -10.85 -16.18
CA ALA A 118 -2.67 -9.40 -16.01
C ALA A 118 -2.13 -8.66 -17.23
N ARG A 119 -0.90 -8.94 -17.67
CA ARG A 119 -0.28 -8.23 -18.80
C ARG A 119 -1.09 -8.37 -20.08
N ASN A 120 -1.58 -9.56 -20.40
CA ASN A 120 -2.36 -9.82 -21.62
C ASN A 120 -3.71 -9.07 -21.65
N ASN A 121 -4.27 -8.76 -20.48
CA ASN A 121 -5.59 -8.11 -20.39
C ASN A 121 -5.52 -6.63 -20.02
N LEU A 122 -4.41 -6.20 -19.40
CA LEU A 122 -4.18 -4.85 -18.89
C LEU A 122 -2.81 -4.36 -19.38
N PRO A 123 -2.62 -4.16 -20.70
CA PRO A 123 -1.31 -3.88 -21.29
C PRO A 123 -0.68 -2.56 -20.81
N LYS A 124 -1.49 -1.64 -20.28
CA LYS A 124 -1.05 -0.34 -19.72
C LYS A 124 -0.94 -0.32 -18.20
N ALA A 125 -1.26 -1.42 -17.51
CA ALA A 125 -1.15 -1.46 -16.07
C ALA A 125 0.31 -1.63 -15.64
N TRP A 126 0.68 -0.99 -14.53
CA TRP A 126 1.97 -1.19 -13.88
C TRP A 126 1.91 -2.46 -13.03
N ILE A 127 2.69 -3.48 -13.39
CA ILE A 127 2.71 -4.75 -12.66
C ILE A 127 3.93 -4.79 -11.74
N GLN A 128 3.67 -4.80 -10.43
CA GLN A 128 4.68 -4.71 -9.37
C GLN A 128 4.83 -6.03 -8.62
N ILE A 129 6.07 -6.53 -8.54
CA ILE A 129 6.47 -7.58 -7.61
C ILE A 129 7.26 -6.94 -6.47
N LEU A 130 6.78 -7.12 -5.24
CA LEU A 130 7.54 -6.85 -4.03
C LEU A 130 7.68 -8.16 -3.27
N THR A 131 8.91 -8.50 -2.90
CA THR A 131 9.25 -9.81 -2.32
C THR A 131 10.36 -9.65 -1.28
N ASN A 132 10.48 -10.61 -0.37
CA ASN A 132 11.61 -10.79 0.52
C ASN A 132 12.85 -11.39 -0.20
N GLY A 133 12.67 -11.93 -1.42
CA GLY A 133 13.73 -12.47 -2.26
C GLY A 133 14.21 -13.89 -1.91
N LYS A 134 13.76 -14.51 -0.81
CA LYS A 134 14.22 -15.85 -0.39
C LYS A 134 13.86 -16.96 -1.39
N ALA A 135 12.70 -16.85 -2.03
CA ALA A 135 12.23 -17.83 -3.02
C ALA A 135 12.58 -17.42 -4.47
N LEU A 136 13.38 -16.37 -4.64
CA LEU A 136 13.78 -15.85 -5.95
C LEU A 136 14.87 -16.72 -6.56
N THR A 137 14.70 -17.08 -7.81
CA THR A 137 15.71 -17.77 -8.64
C THR A 137 15.90 -16.97 -9.93
N LEU A 138 17.03 -17.16 -10.63
CA LEU A 138 17.24 -16.51 -11.93
C LEU A 138 16.13 -16.87 -12.92
N LYS A 139 15.70 -18.14 -12.93
CA LYS A 139 14.58 -18.63 -13.75
C LYS A 139 13.27 -17.90 -13.43
N LYS A 140 12.90 -17.77 -12.15
CA LYS A 140 11.68 -17.04 -11.75
C LYS A 140 11.76 -15.56 -12.10
N ALA A 141 12.92 -14.92 -11.89
CA ALA A 141 13.12 -13.53 -12.25
C ALA A 141 12.91 -13.33 -13.76
N GLU A 142 13.56 -14.17 -14.57
CA GLU A 142 13.46 -14.11 -16.02
C GLU A 142 12.04 -14.40 -16.54
N GLU A 143 11.34 -15.38 -15.96
CA GLU A 143 9.95 -15.68 -16.30
C GLU A 143 9.02 -14.50 -16.01
N LEU A 144 9.19 -13.83 -14.87
CA LEU A 144 8.40 -12.63 -14.53
C LEU A 144 8.68 -11.48 -15.51
N LEU A 145 9.95 -11.26 -15.87
CA LEU A 145 10.34 -10.23 -16.83
C LEU A 145 9.74 -10.50 -18.21
N LYS A 146 9.81 -11.74 -18.70
CA LYS A 146 9.15 -12.18 -19.95
C LYS A 146 7.65 -11.92 -19.94
N ASN A 147 6.99 -12.13 -18.79
CA ASN A 147 5.56 -11.86 -18.63
C ASN A 147 5.23 -10.38 -18.43
N GLY A 148 6.22 -9.49 -18.49
CA GLY A 148 6.05 -8.05 -18.55
C GLY A 148 5.75 -7.40 -17.20
N ILE A 149 6.47 -7.75 -16.13
CA ILE A 149 6.48 -6.92 -14.92
C ILE A 149 7.17 -5.57 -15.17
N ASN A 150 6.74 -4.51 -14.50
CA ASN A 150 7.38 -3.18 -14.56
C ASN A 150 8.29 -2.91 -13.37
N GLU A 151 8.09 -3.64 -12.27
CA GLU A 151 8.85 -3.43 -11.04
C GLU A 151 9.17 -4.74 -10.34
N LEU A 152 10.43 -4.90 -9.96
CA LEU A 152 10.91 -5.91 -9.02
C LEU A 152 11.62 -5.23 -7.85
N SER A 153 10.95 -5.25 -6.69
CA SER A 153 11.42 -4.65 -5.45
C SER A 153 11.70 -5.74 -4.41
N ILE A 154 12.96 -5.87 -4.00
CA ILE A 154 13.42 -6.88 -3.06
C ILE A 154 13.67 -6.23 -1.69
N ASN A 155 12.86 -6.59 -0.70
CA ASN A 155 13.12 -6.30 0.71
C ASN A 155 13.99 -7.43 1.29
N TYR A 156 15.31 -7.30 1.16
CA TYR A 156 16.26 -8.26 1.72
C TYR A 156 16.35 -8.08 3.24
N TYR A 157 15.60 -8.89 3.96
CA TYR A 157 15.64 -8.95 5.43
C TYR A 157 16.78 -9.84 5.91
N THR A 158 17.64 -9.28 6.75
CA THR A 158 18.81 -9.96 7.30
C THR A 158 19.02 -9.54 8.76
N ASP A 159 19.66 -10.38 9.55
CA ASP A 159 20.12 -10.09 10.91
C ASP A 159 21.51 -9.42 10.93
N ASN A 160 22.21 -9.41 9.80
CA ASN A 160 23.49 -8.73 9.64
C ASN A 160 23.40 -7.67 8.52
N LEU A 161 23.27 -6.41 8.91
CA LEU A 161 23.20 -5.28 7.98
C LEU A 161 24.52 -4.96 7.26
N GLU A 162 25.63 -5.62 7.60
CA GLU A 162 26.92 -5.52 6.89
C GLU A 162 27.13 -6.63 5.85
N SER A 163 26.32 -7.71 5.89
CA SER A 163 26.41 -8.80 4.91
C SER A 163 26.39 -8.32 3.43
N PRO A 164 27.11 -8.96 2.50
CA PRO A 164 26.99 -8.59 1.10
C PRO A 164 25.55 -8.81 0.60
N ILE A 165 25.15 -8.04 -0.41
CA ILE A 165 23.91 -8.32 -1.14
C ILE A 165 24.07 -9.70 -1.80
N PRO A 166 23.06 -10.60 -1.69
CA PRO A 166 23.12 -11.91 -2.30
C PRO A 166 23.48 -11.85 -3.79
N GLU A 167 24.44 -12.69 -4.21
CA GLU A 167 24.98 -12.73 -5.58
C GLU A 167 23.87 -12.83 -6.63
N ILE A 168 22.82 -13.61 -6.35
CA ILE A 168 21.66 -13.74 -7.23
C ILE A 168 20.99 -12.41 -7.55
N PHE A 169 20.88 -11.48 -6.60
CA PHE A 169 20.27 -10.16 -6.86
C PHE A 169 21.18 -9.30 -7.74
N VAL A 170 22.49 -9.46 -7.61
CA VAL A 170 23.49 -8.81 -8.48
C VAL A 170 23.39 -9.37 -9.89
N LYS A 171 23.36 -10.70 -10.05
CA LYS A 171 23.17 -11.37 -11.36
C LYS A 171 21.89 -10.96 -12.06
N ILE A 172 20.78 -10.84 -11.32
CA ILE A 172 19.53 -10.32 -11.90
C ILE A 172 19.77 -8.92 -12.48
N LYS A 173 20.41 -8.03 -11.73
CA LYS A 173 20.64 -6.65 -12.14
C LYS A 173 21.59 -6.51 -13.33
N GLU A 174 22.73 -7.20 -13.28
CA GLU A 174 23.84 -6.99 -14.21
C GLU A 174 23.79 -7.94 -15.41
N GLU A 175 23.16 -9.11 -15.29
CA GLU A 175 23.13 -10.12 -16.36
C GLU A 175 21.74 -10.33 -16.95
N ILE A 176 20.69 -10.35 -16.11
CA ILE A 176 19.33 -10.67 -16.58
C ILE A 176 18.62 -9.43 -17.12
N LEU A 177 18.53 -8.34 -16.35
CA LEU A 177 17.82 -7.13 -16.77
C LEU A 177 18.32 -6.55 -18.10
N PRO A 178 19.64 -6.51 -18.40
CA PRO A 178 20.12 -5.97 -19.67
C PRO A 178 19.70 -6.76 -20.91
N LYS A 179 19.21 -7.99 -20.75
CA LYS A 179 18.62 -8.77 -21.85
C LYS A 179 17.24 -8.28 -22.27
N TYR A 180 16.55 -7.55 -21.39
CA TYR A 180 15.17 -7.09 -21.59
C TYR A 180 15.04 -5.58 -21.68
N PHE A 181 15.96 -4.83 -21.06
CA PHE A 181 15.89 -3.37 -20.96
C PHE A 181 17.25 -2.74 -21.21
N ASN A 182 17.25 -1.59 -21.90
CA ASN A 182 18.45 -0.78 -21.99
C ASN A 182 18.82 -0.20 -20.61
N LYS A 183 20.11 0.09 -20.39
CA LYS A 183 20.59 0.68 -19.13
C LYS A 183 19.86 1.98 -18.75
N SER A 184 19.44 2.77 -19.73
CA SER A 184 18.67 4.01 -19.50
C SER A 184 17.25 3.76 -18.99
N GLN A 185 16.67 2.59 -19.25
CA GLN A 185 15.32 2.20 -18.86
C GLN A 185 15.26 1.60 -17.45
N ILE A 186 16.39 1.08 -16.94
CA ILE A 186 16.46 0.49 -15.60
C ILE A 186 16.71 1.61 -14.58
N LYS A 187 15.77 1.80 -13.65
CA LYS A 187 15.84 2.83 -12.59
C LYS A 187 15.62 2.25 -11.20
N ARG A 188 16.17 2.93 -10.20
CA ARG A 188 15.71 2.78 -8.80
C ARG A 188 14.52 3.72 -8.61
N GLY A 189 13.50 3.27 -7.90
CA GLY A 189 12.26 4.02 -7.70
C GLY A 189 11.04 3.13 -7.67
N PHE A 190 9.87 3.73 -7.62
CA PHE A 190 8.58 3.02 -7.62
C PHE A 190 7.78 3.44 -8.84
N TYR A 191 6.55 2.91 -8.96
CA TYR A 191 5.51 3.30 -9.92
C TYR A 191 5.74 4.69 -10.54
N THR A 192 5.90 4.71 -11.86
CA THR A 192 6.00 5.90 -12.70
C THR A 192 4.95 5.81 -13.81
N ASN A 193 4.56 6.97 -14.35
CA ASN A 193 3.66 7.02 -15.51
C ASN A 193 4.38 6.72 -16.84
N ASN A 194 5.68 6.40 -16.80
CA ASN A 194 6.44 6.02 -17.98
C ASN A 194 6.52 4.49 -18.08
N GLU A 195 5.82 3.93 -19.07
CA GLU A 195 5.72 2.48 -19.31
C GLU A 195 7.05 1.87 -19.79
N ASP A 196 7.98 2.68 -20.33
CA ASP A 196 9.28 2.23 -20.84
C ASP A 196 10.32 2.03 -19.73
N ILE A 197 10.01 2.41 -18.49
CA ILE A 197 10.91 2.32 -17.35
C ILE A 197 10.65 1.03 -16.58
N PHE A 198 11.74 0.31 -16.29
CA PHE A 198 11.73 -0.81 -15.36
C PHE A 198 12.33 -0.38 -14.01
N CYS A 199 11.59 -0.57 -12.93
CA CYS A 199 12.07 -0.29 -11.58
C CYS A 199 12.66 -1.54 -10.92
N PHE A 200 13.96 -1.49 -10.60
CA PHE A 200 14.64 -2.53 -9.84
C PHE A 200 15.17 -1.97 -8.53
N ASN A 201 14.72 -2.54 -7.42
CA ASN A 201 15.12 -2.09 -6.09
C ASN A 201 15.59 -3.24 -5.22
N ILE A 202 16.65 -2.96 -4.46
CA ILE A 202 17.08 -3.79 -3.35
C ILE A 202 17.09 -2.90 -2.12
N PHE A 203 16.29 -3.26 -1.13
CA PHE A 203 16.21 -2.63 0.18
C PHE A 203 16.72 -3.62 1.20
N LYS A 204 17.93 -3.38 1.69
CA LYS A 204 18.46 -4.13 2.82
C LYS A 204 17.76 -3.65 4.10
N ARG A 205 17.25 -4.58 4.90
CA ARG A 205 16.42 -4.29 6.07
C ARG A 205 16.78 -5.22 7.21
N ASP A 206 16.68 -4.70 8.43
CA ASP A 206 16.84 -5.51 9.63
C ASP A 206 15.60 -6.41 9.81
N ILE A 207 15.84 -7.72 9.93
CA ILE A 207 14.80 -8.71 10.19
C ILE A 207 14.14 -8.54 11.57
N LYS A 208 14.80 -7.82 12.48
CA LYS A 208 14.34 -7.48 13.83
C LYS A 208 13.78 -6.05 13.95
N ALA A 209 13.64 -5.32 12.85
CA ALA A 209 13.18 -3.94 12.85
C ALA A 209 11.84 -3.75 13.58
N ILE A 210 11.62 -2.56 14.16
CA ILE A 210 10.33 -2.16 14.73
C ILE A 210 9.62 -1.27 13.70
N LEU A 211 8.61 -1.81 13.01
CA LEU A 211 7.90 -1.14 11.93
C LEU A 211 6.57 -0.53 12.40
N THR A 212 5.56 -0.43 11.52
CA THR A 212 4.21 -0.02 11.91
C THR A 212 3.55 -1.10 12.76
N THR A 213 2.58 -0.71 13.59
CA THR A 213 1.68 -1.61 14.34
C THR A 213 0.88 -2.57 13.46
N ARG A 214 0.75 -2.28 12.16
CA ARG A 214 -0.09 -3.03 11.22
C ARG A 214 -1.50 -3.22 11.76
N ALA A 215 -2.14 -2.11 12.16
CA ALA A 215 -3.49 -2.15 12.71
C ALA A 215 -3.60 -3.07 13.94
N GLY A 216 -2.61 -2.97 14.84
CA GLY A 216 -2.52 -3.78 16.06
C GLY A 216 -1.94 -5.18 15.89
N THR A 217 -1.74 -5.68 14.66
CA THR A 217 -1.34 -7.08 14.47
C THR A 217 0.17 -7.32 14.52
N ALA A 218 1.01 -6.28 14.56
CA ALA A 218 2.47 -6.46 14.56
C ALA A 218 2.94 -7.06 15.90
N PRO A 219 3.60 -8.24 15.89
CA PRO A 219 3.96 -8.96 17.11
C PRO A 219 4.98 -8.25 18.01
N ASN A 220 5.85 -7.41 17.44
CA ASN A 220 6.90 -6.71 18.18
C ASN A 220 6.61 -5.22 18.44
N LYS A 221 5.40 -4.73 18.17
CA LYS A 221 5.03 -3.34 18.41
C LYS A 221 3.60 -3.18 18.91
N LYS A 222 3.47 -2.64 20.12
CA LYS A 222 2.19 -2.21 20.68
C LYS A 222 1.79 -0.84 20.15
N PHE A 223 0.48 -0.61 20.02
CA PHE A 223 -0.06 0.69 19.68
C PHE A 223 0.10 1.67 20.86
N ASP A 224 0.42 2.92 20.54
CA ASP A 224 0.55 4.03 21.50
C ASP A 224 -0.61 5.00 21.28
N SER A 225 -1.56 4.99 22.22
CA SER A 225 -2.80 5.78 22.17
C SER A 225 -2.57 7.30 22.31
N HIS A 226 -1.39 7.74 22.73
CA HIS A 226 -1.09 9.16 22.91
C HIS A 226 -0.73 9.88 21.61
N LYS A 227 -0.64 9.15 20.49
CA LYS A 227 -0.30 9.73 19.18
C LYS A 227 -1.55 10.03 18.36
N TRP A 228 -1.74 11.29 18.01
CA TRP A 228 -2.82 11.73 17.14
C TRP A 228 -2.45 11.53 15.67
N TYR A 229 -3.21 10.69 14.98
CA TYR A 229 -2.99 10.37 13.56
C TYR A 229 -4.02 11.04 12.67
N GLY A 230 -3.60 11.51 11.50
CA GLY A 230 -4.48 12.16 10.53
C GLY A 230 -5.41 11.20 9.79
N PHE A 231 -6.13 11.64 8.77
CA PHE A 231 -6.92 10.72 7.95
C PHE A 231 -6.03 9.81 7.10
N CYS A 232 -6.44 8.56 6.90
CA CYS A 232 -5.72 7.60 6.06
C CYS A 232 -6.21 7.69 4.60
N GLU A 233 -5.29 7.73 3.65
CA GLU A 233 -5.62 7.78 2.21
C GLU A 233 -5.74 6.39 1.55
N HIS A 234 -5.39 5.32 2.26
CA HIS A 234 -5.42 3.96 1.70
C HIS A 234 -6.82 3.56 1.20
N PRO A 235 -7.93 3.78 1.94
CA PRO A 235 -9.27 3.41 1.46
C PRO A 235 -9.80 4.27 0.29
N PHE A 236 -9.04 5.29 -0.12
CA PHE A 236 -9.32 6.14 -1.29
C PHE A 236 -8.51 5.75 -2.52
N SER A 237 -7.55 4.84 -2.39
CA SER A 237 -6.60 4.52 -3.46
C SER A 237 -6.27 3.03 -3.61
N GLN A 238 -6.50 2.22 -2.59
CA GLN A 238 -6.16 0.79 -2.57
C GLN A 238 -7.41 -0.09 -2.63
N PHE A 239 -7.34 -1.13 -3.44
CA PHE A 239 -8.35 -2.18 -3.52
C PHE A 239 -7.67 -3.52 -3.26
N ASN A 240 -7.85 -4.09 -2.07
CA ASN A 240 -7.08 -5.28 -1.63
C ASN A 240 -7.97 -6.51 -1.68
N ILE A 241 -7.62 -7.51 -2.50
CA ILE A 241 -8.41 -8.73 -2.71
C ILE A 241 -7.68 -9.93 -2.09
N THR A 242 -8.36 -10.66 -1.22
CA THR A 242 -7.86 -11.88 -0.58
C THR A 242 -7.93 -13.09 -1.49
N THR A 243 -7.27 -14.17 -1.07
CA THR A 243 -7.35 -15.50 -1.72
C THR A 243 -8.77 -16.06 -1.84
N ASP A 244 -9.71 -15.65 -0.97
CA ASP A 244 -11.12 -16.05 -0.96
C ASP A 244 -12.08 -14.97 -1.52
N GLY A 245 -11.55 -13.90 -2.11
CA GLY A 245 -12.31 -12.90 -2.84
C GLY A 245 -12.87 -11.74 -2.00
N ARG A 246 -12.68 -11.75 -0.68
CA ARG A 246 -12.99 -10.60 0.16
C ARG A 246 -12.16 -9.39 -0.25
N VAL A 247 -12.79 -8.22 -0.19
CA VAL A 247 -12.15 -6.93 -0.48
C VAL A 247 -11.93 -6.16 0.80
N ASN A 248 -10.71 -5.68 1.02
CA ASN A 248 -10.33 -4.95 2.22
C ASN A 248 -10.06 -3.47 1.98
N LYS A 249 -10.32 -2.69 3.04
CA LYS A 249 -10.06 -1.24 3.10
C LYS A 249 -8.58 -0.86 2.99
N CYS A 250 -7.66 -1.72 3.43
CA CYS A 250 -6.23 -1.42 3.47
C CYS A 250 -5.41 -2.71 3.59
N CYS A 251 -4.16 -2.69 3.11
CA CYS A 251 -3.22 -3.80 3.27
C CYS A 251 -2.86 -4.11 4.73
N ALA A 252 -3.06 -3.18 5.68
CA ALA A 252 -2.74 -3.37 7.10
C ALA A 252 -3.73 -4.27 7.85
N ASP A 253 -4.93 -4.49 7.30
CA ASP A 253 -5.93 -5.36 7.90
C ASP A 253 -5.62 -6.83 7.53
N LEU A 254 -4.83 -7.48 8.40
CA LEU A 254 -4.32 -8.84 8.20
C LEU A 254 -5.38 -9.94 8.28
N TYR A 255 -6.38 -9.77 9.16
CA TYR A 255 -7.39 -10.81 9.40
C TYR A 255 -8.62 -10.64 8.53
N PHE A 256 -8.77 -9.49 7.85
CA PHE A 256 -9.86 -9.23 6.94
C PHE A 256 -11.21 -9.38 7.66
N SER A 257 -11.27 -8.90 8.92
CA SER A 257 -12.39 -9.09 9.85
C SER A 257 -13.61 -8.25 9.50
N ASP A 258 -13.40 -7.12 8.81
CA ASP A 258 -14.47 -6.26 8.29
C ASP A 258 -14.23 -5.99 6.79
N PRO A 259 -14.65 -6.93 5.92
CA PRO A 259 -14.47 -6.81 4.48
C PRO A 259 -15.49 -5.84 3.87
N MET A 260 -15.03 -5.03 2.93
CA MET A 260 -15.80 -4.03 2.18
C MET A 260 -16.75 -4.66 1.14
N GLY A 261 -16.50 -5.93 0.78
CA GLY A 261 -17.32 -6.69 -0.17
C GLY A 261 -16.64 -8.02 -0.55
N ASN A 262 -17.21 -8.76 -1.49
CA ASN A 262 -16.61 -9.98 -2.03
C ASN A 262 -16.76 -10.03 -3.56
N VAL A 263 -15.66 -10.19 -4.30
CA VAL A 263 -15.63 -10.20 -5.77
C VAL A 263 -16.31 -11.42 -6.40
N ASN A 264 -16.64 -12.44 -5.59
CA ASN A 264 -17.44 -13.58 -6.03
C ASN A 264 -18.94 -13.27 -6.05
N ILE A 265 -19.38 -12.19 -5.40
CA ILE A 265 -20.79 -11.81 -5.24
C ILE A 265 -21.10 -10.54 -6.01
N SER A 266 -20.27 -9.50 -5.85
CA SER A 266 -20.49 -8.17 -6.41
C SER A 266 -19.37 -7.77 -7.37
N ASN A 267 -19.68 -6.89 -8.31
CA ASN A 267 -18.66 -6.36 -9.22
C ASN A 267 -17.76 -5.31 -8.54
N LEU A 268 -16.61 -5.00 -9.17
CA LEU A 268 -15.60 -4.12 -8.56
C LEU A 268 -16.12 -2.72 -8.22
N LEU A 269 -17.01 -2.17 -9.06
CA LEU A 269 -17.54 -0.82 -8.86
C LEU A 269 -18.62 -0.78 -7.78
N GLU A 270 -19.47 -1.80 -7.68
CA GLU A 270 -20.44 -1.97 -6.59
C GLU A 270 -19.74 -2.02 -5.25
N ILE A 271 -18.64 -2.77 -5.15
CA ILE A 271 -17.84 -2.81 -3.92
C ILE A 271 -17.21 -1.44 -3.68
N TRP A 272 -16.49 -0.88 -4.66
CA TRP A 272 -15.72 0.35 -4.48
C TRP A 272 -16.56 1.58 -4.14
N TYR A 273 -17.78 1.67 -4.68
CA TYR A 273 -18.75 2.74 -4.45
C TYR A 273 -19.89 2.32 -3.52
N GLY A 274 -19.74 1.19 -2.82
CA GLY A 274 -20.73 0.68 -1.90
C GLY A 274 -20.65 1.32 -0.51
N GLU A 275 -21.71 1.13 0.27
CA GLU A 275 -21.91 1.76 1.58
C GLU A 275 -20.77 1.51 2.57
N LYS A 276 -20.17 0.32 2.56
CA LYS A 276 -19.05 -0.01 3.47
C LYS A 276 -17.83 0.87 3.23
N PHE A 277 -17.43 1.05 1.97
CA PHE A 277 -16.31 1.92 1.64
C PHE A 277 -16.64 3.39 1.93
N ASP A 278 -17.87 3.82 1.64
CA ASP A 278 -18.32 5.19 1.92
C ASP A 278 -18.35 5.50 3.42
N HIS A 279 -18.83 4.56 4.24
CA HIS A 279 -18.79 4.65 5.69
C HIS A 279 -17.37 4.87 6.21
N VAL A 280 -16.43 4.00 5.81
CA VAL A 280 -15.01 4.09 6.21
C VAL A 280 -14.40 5.42 5.77
N ARG A 281 -14.61 5.83 4.51
CA ARG A 281 -14.08 7.09 3.97
C ARG A 281 -14.63 8.31 4.69
N ASN A 282 -15.92 8.32 5.01
CA ASN A 282 -16.58 9.41 5.73
C ASN A 282 -16.03 9.57 7.15
N LEU A 283 -15.81 8.46 7.88
CA LEU A 283 -15.17 8.49 9.19
C LEU A 283 -13.73 9.00 9.11
N LEU A 284 -12.94 8.50 8.15
CA LEU A 284 -11.56 8.92 7.97
C LEU A 284 -11.45 10.41 7.62
N LEU A 285 -12.30 10.95 6.74
CA LEU A 285 -12.29 12.39 6.42
C LEU A 285 -12.56 13.31 7.63
N LYS A 286 -13.23 12.77 8.65
CA LYS A 286 -13.47 13.40 9.95
C LYS A 286 -12.37 13.09 10.98
N ASN A 287 -11.25 12.50 10.56
CA ASN A 287 -10.18 11.93 11.40
C ASN A 287 -10.66 10.91 12.44
N ASN A 288 -11.84 10.31 12.25
CA ASN A 288 -12.36 9.33 13.18
C ASN A 288 -11.85 7.93 12.79
N ARG A 289 -10.71 7.54 13.35
CA ARG A 289 -10.18 6.17 13.23
C ARG A 289 -10.69 5.23 14.33
N LEU A 290 -11.08 5.78 15.47
CA LEU A 290 -11.53 5.00 16.63
C LEU A 290 -12.84 4.26 16.35
N GLY A 291 -13.70 4.82 15.50
CA GLY A 291 -14.91 4.16 15.03
C GLY A 291 -14.70 2.99 14.05
N LEU A 292 -13.45 2.57 13.81
CA LEU A 292 -13.10 1.53 12.86
C LEU A 292 -12.20 0.48 13.53
N GLU A 293 -12.68 -0.76 13.59
CA GLU A 293 -12.09 -1.83 14.43
C GLU A 293 -10.59 -2.05 14.19
N SER A 294 -10.15 -2.16 12.94
CA SER A 294 -8.72 -2.31 12.63
C SER A 294 -7.95 -0.98 12.70
N CYS A 295 -8.60 0.16 12.53
CA CYS A 295 -7.90 1.44 12.44
C CYS A 295 -7.62 2.06 13.82
N LYS A 296 -8.33 1.63 14.86
CA LYS A 296 -8.15 2.13 16.24
C LYS A 296 -6.75 1.85 16.80
N GLU A 297 -6.10 0.78 16.34
CA GLU A 297 -4.73 0.39 16.72
C GLU A 297 -3.70 0.64 15.60
N CYS A 298 -4.05 1.46 14.61
CA CYS A 298 -3.19 1.74 13.46
C CYS A 298 -2.38 3.02 13.65
N ASP A 299 -1.06 2.88 13.67
CA ASP A 299 -0.08 3.97 13.77
C ASP A 299 0.35 4.58 12.42
N TYR A 300 -0.34 4.26 11.33
CA TYR A 300 -0.05 4.88 10.03
C TYR A 300 -0.31 6.40 10.13
N PRO A 301 0.66 7.28 9.84
CA PRO A 301 0.56 8.70 10.17
C PRO A 301 -0.63 9.42 9.54
N GLY A 302 -0.98 9.05 8.30
CA GLY A 302 -2.02 9.73 7.54
C GLY A 302 -1.73 11.22 7.32
N VAL A 303 -2.77 11.97 6.98
CA VAL A 303 -2.71 13.40 6.67
C VAL A 303 -3.49 14.17 7.74
N ILE A 304 -2.79 14.96 8.54
CA ILE A 304 -3.35 15.60 9.73
C ILE A 304 -4.21 16.81 9.33
N LYS A 305 -5.50 16.81 9.67
CA LYS A 305 -6.36 18.00 9.69
C LYS A 305 -6.49 18.49 11.12
N ILE A 306 -5.98 19.68 11.44
CA ILE A 306 -6.16 20.24 12.78
C ILE A 306 -7.52 20.95 12.83
N GLU A 307 -8.37 20.61 13.79
CA GLU A 307 -9.60 21.36 14.08
C GLU A 307 -9.27 22.73 14.67
N SER A 308 -10.03 23.77 14.32
CA SER A 308 -9.73 25.15 14.73
C SER A 308 -9.60 25.26 16.26
N PRO A 309 -8.56 25.92 16.80
CA PRO A 309 -8.45 26.20 18.23
C PRO A 309 -9.67 26.96 18.77
N LEU A 310 -10.31 27.80 17.93
CA LEU A 310 -11.54 28.52 18.28
C LEU A 310 -12.71 27.56 18.59
N PHE A 311 -12.75 26.39 17.95
CA PHE A 311 -13.83 25.42 18.15
C PHE A 311 -13.76 24.75 19.53
N LYS A 312 -12.54 24.51 20.05
CA LYS A 312 -12.34 24.01 21.41
C LYS A 312 -12.69 25.05 22.48
N LEU A 313 -12.36 26.32 22.25
CA LEU A 313 -12.77 27.41 23.15
C LEU A 313 -14.30 27.51 23.22
N PHE A 314 -14.98 27.57 22.07
CA PHE A 314 -16.44 27.65 22.03
C PHE A 314 -17.13 26.44 22.67
N SER A 315 -16.60 25.22 22.51
CA SER A 315 -17.16 24.02 23.17
C SER A 315 -16.93 23.97 24.69
N PHE A 316 -15.92 24.68 25.19
CA PHE A 316 -15.61 24.78 26.62
C PHE A 316 -16.49 25.85 27.31
N PHE A 317 -16.91 26.89 26.59
CA PHE A 317 -17.82 27.92 27.09
C PHE A 317 -19.32 27.59 26.93
N MET A 318 -19.65 26.45 26.29
CA MET A 318 -21.03 25.96 26.14
C MET A 318 -21.32 24.68 26.95
N LYS A 319 -20.47 24.36 27.93
CA LYS A 319 -20.76 23.38 29.00
C LYS A 319 -20.86 24.11 30.32
#